data_AF-C9JZ52-F1
#
_entry.id   AF-C9JZ52-F1
#
_cell.length_a   1.000
_cell.length_b   1.000
_cell.length_c   1.000
_cell.angle_alpha   90.00
_cell.angle_beta   90.00
_cell.angle_gamma   90.00
#
_symmetry.space_group_name_H-M   'P 1'
#
loop_
_entity.id
_entity.type
_entity.pdbx_description
1 polymer ?
#
loop_
_entity_poly.entity_id
_entity_poly.type
_entity_poly.pdbx_seq_one_letter_code
_entity_poly.pdbx_strand_id
1 'polypeptide(L)'
;MSAPKLLSLGCIFFPLLLFQQARAQFPRQCATVEALRSGMCCPDLSPVSGPGTDRCGSSSGRGRCEAVTADSRPHSPQYPHDGRDDREVWPLRFFNRTCHCN
;
A
#
# COMPACT_ATOMS: atom_id res chain seq x y z
N MET A 1 35.42 39.07 -5.06
CA MET A 1 34.51 38.55 -4.01
C MET A 1 33.25 38.01 -4.69
N SER A 2 33.16 36.71 -4.96
CA SER A 2 31.94 36.07 -5.51
C SER A 2 31.86 34.63 -5.00
N ALA A 3 31.47 34.51 -3.72
CA ALA A 3 31.16 33.24 -3.07
C ALA A 3 29.67 33.01 -2.68
N PRO A 4 28.68 33.93 -2.86
CA PRO A 4 27.33 33.69 -2.32
C PRO A 4 26.43 32.80 -3.19
N LYS A 5 26.72 32.64 -4.50
CA LYS A 5 25.83 31.93 -5.43
C LYS A 5 25.93 30.40 -5.36
N LEU A 6 27.11 29.86 -5.07
CA LEU A 6 27.35 28.41 -4.96
C LEU A 6 26.71 27.80 -3.70
N LEU A 7 26.70 28.54 -2.59
CA LEU A 7 26.08 28.10 -1.34
C LEU A 7 24.54 27.99 -1.48
N SER A 8 23.93 28.87 -2.27
CA SER A 8 22.47 28.94 -2.46
C SER A 8 21.91 27.79 -3.30
N LEU A 9 22.64 27.30 -4.32
CA LEU A 9 22.18 26.14 -5.11
C LEU A 9 22.21 24.84 -4.28
N GLY A 10 23.24 24.63 -3.46
CA GLY A 10 23.36 23.46 -2.60
C GLY A 10 22.18 23.31 -1.64
N CYS A 11 21.72 24.42 -1.04
CA CYS A 11 20.56 24.44 -0.15
C CYS A 11 19.22 24.09 -0.84
N ILE A 12 19.09 24.37 -2.15
CA ILE A 12 17.86 24.09 -2.91
C ILE A 12 17.78 22.62 -3.32
N PHE A 13 18.91 21.97 -3.64
CA PHE A 13 18.94 20.55 -4.03
C PHE A 13 19.05 19.58 -2.85
N PHE A 14 19.52 20.02 -1.69
CA PHE A 14 19.61 19.19 -0.48
C PHE A 14 18.27 18.53 -0.04
N PRO A 15 17.11 19.22 -0.03
CA PRO A 15 15.85 18.57 0.32
C PRO A 15 15.43 17.48 -0.67
N LEU A 16 15.78 17.57 -1.96
CA LEU A 16 15.51 16.53 -2.96
C LEU A 16 16.29 15.23 -2.67
N LEU A 17 17.47 15.32 -2.05
CA LEU A 17 18.26 14.17 -1.62
C LEU A 17 17.67 13.47 -0.37
N LEU A 18 16.82 14.16 0.40
CA LEU A 18 16.12 13.60 1.56
C LEU A 18 14.81 12.90 1.20
N PHE A 19 14.27 13.11 -0.02
CA PHE A 19 13.11 12.39 -0.53
C PHE A 19 13.49 10.96 -0.97
N GLN A 20 13.78 10.11 -0.01
CA GLN A 20 13.90 8.67 -0.22
C GLN A 20 12.52 8.13 -0.62
N GLN A 21 12.35 7.77 -1.90
CA GLN A 21 11.24 6.92 -2.31
C GLN A 21 11.45 5.52 -1.70
N ALA A 22 10.81 5.28 -0.56
CA ALA A 22 10.69 3.94 -0.02
C ALA A 22 9.79 3.11 -0.93
N ARG A 23 10.32 2.04 -1.50
CA ARG A 23 9.52 0.96 -2.08
C ARG A 23 9.12 0.01 -0.96
N ALA A 24 7.83 -0.22 -0.82
CA ALA A 24 7.27 -1.17 0.13
C ALA A 24 6.29 -2.09 -0.59
N GLN A 25 6.04 -3.26 0.00
CA GLN A 25 5.12 -4.25 -0.57
C GLN A 25 3.66 -3.79 -0.51
N PHE A 26 3.24 -3.19 0.61
CA PHE A 26 1.90 -2.64 0.79
C PHE A 26 1.89 -1.12 0.67
N PRO A 27 0.78 -0.50 0.22
CA PRO A 27 0.61 0.95 0.27
C PRO A 27 0.86 1.47 1.69
N ARG A 28 1.58 2.58 1.83
CA ARG A 28 1.87 3.19 3.15
C ARG A 28 0.61 3.45 3.98
N GLN A 29 -0.51 3.74 3.31
CA GLN A 29 -1.82 3.95 3.93
C GLN A 29 -2.39 2.68 4.57
N CYS A 30 -1.98 1.50 4.08
CA CYS A 30 -2.35 0.19 4.65
C CYS A 30 -1.31 -0.36 5.63
N ALA A 31 -0.11 0.22 5.68
CA ALA A 31 0.94 -0.14 6.64
C ALA A 31 0.69 0.52 8.02
N THR A 32 -0.54 0.42 8.51
CA THR A 32 -1.00 1.02 9.77
C THR A 32 -1.64 -0.05 10.65
N VAL A 33 -1.65 0.19 11.96
CA VAL A 33 -2.29 -0.71 12.92
C VAL A 33 -3.78 -0.87 12.62
N GLU A 34 -4.46 0.20 12.23
CA GLU A 34 -5.88 0.18 11.89
C GLU A 34 -6.18 -0.70 10.66
N ALA A 35 -5.42 -0.53 9.58
CA ALA A 35 -5.61 -1.31 8.36
C ALA A 35 -5.28 -2.80 8.58
N LEU A 36 -4.18 -3.11 9.28
CA LEU A 36 -3.80 -4.49 9.59
C LEU A 36 -4.80 -5.17 10.53
N ARG A 37 -5.32 -4.46 11.54
CA ARG A 37 -6.35 -5.01 12.44
C ARG A 37 -7.69 -5.23 11.75
N SER A 38 -8.06 -4.37 10.81
CA SER A 38 -9.30 -4.51 10.05
C SER A 38 -9.22 -5.54 8.93
N GLY A 39 -8.02 -5.97 8.53
CA GLY A 39 -7.80 -6.86 7.38
C GLY A 39 -8.18 -6.22 6.05
N MET A 40 -8.28 -4.89 5.98
CA MET A 40 -8.71 -4.15 4.78
C MET A 40 -7.61 -3.22 4.27
N CYS A 41 -7.15 -3.45 3.05
CA CYS A 41 -6.29 -2.50 2.32
C CYS A 41 -7.05 -1.87 1.15
N CYS A 42 -7.84 -0.85 1.48
CA CYS A 42 -8.64 -0.07 0.52
C CYS A 42 -8.49 1.42 0.82
N PRO A 43 -7.38 2.05 0.41
CA PRO A 43 -7.15 3.48 0.63
C PRO A 43 -8.12 4.32 -0.21
N ASP A 44 -8.40 5.53 0.26
CA ASP A 44 -9.13 6.52 -0.54
C ASP A 44 -8.28 6.99 -1.73
N LEU A 45 -8.96 7.31 -2.83
CA LEU A 45 -8.34 7.96 -3.98
C LEU A 45 -8.39 9.49 -3.83
N SER A 46 -9.60 10.04 -3.65
CA SER A 46 -9.85 11.49 -3.54
C SER A 46 -10.98 11.74 -2.52
N PRO A 47 -10.69 11.68 -1.20
CA PRO A 47 -11.70 11.77 -0.14
C PRO A 47 -12.19 13.21 0.09
N VAL A 48 -13.08 13.71 -0.75
CA VAL A 48 -13.64 15.08 -0.65
C VAL A 48 -14.57 15.24 0.56
N SER A 49 -15.25 14.17 0.98
CA SER A 49 -16.23 14.17 2.08
C SER A 49 -15.68 13.62 3.40
N GLY A 50 -14.37 13.41 3.49
CA GLY A 50 -13.69 12.88 4.67
C GLY A 50 -13.08 11.49 4.46
N PRO A 51 -12.33 10.96 5.45
CA PRO A 51 -11.68 9.66 5.33
C PRO A 51 -12.67 8.52 5.13
N GLY A 52 -12.31 7.56 4.27
CA GLY A 52 -13.11 6.39 3.96
C GLY A 52 -14.26 6.61 2.99
N THR A 53 -14.48 7.84 2.51
CA THR A 53 -15.60 8.15 1.61
C THR A 53 -15.33 7.83 0.15
N ASP A 54 -14.08 7.57 -0.24
CA ASP A 54 -13.70 7.31 -1.63
C ASP A 54 -12.73 6.13 -1.76
N ARG A 55 -12.94 5.10 -0.93
CA ARG A 55 -12.13 3.88 -0.96
C ARG A 55 -12.16 3.29 -2.36
N CYS A 56 -10.98 3.05 -2.92
CA CYS A 56 -10.82 2.50 -4.27
C CYS A 56 -11.39 3.39 -5.40
N GLY A 57 -11.65 4.67 -5.15
CA GLY A 57 -12.24 5.57 -6.15
C GLY A 57 -13.71 5.26 -6.43
N SER A 58 -14.44 4.75 -5.44
CA SER A 58 -15.85 4.36 -5.58
C SER A 58 -16.76 5.53 -5.97
N SER A 59 -16.47 6.75 -5.50
CA SER A 59 -17.27 7.94 -5.81
C SER A 59 -17.22 8.32 -7.30
N SER A 60 -16.15 7.91 -7.99
CA SER A 60 -15.92 8.18 -9.41
C SER A 60 -16.16 6.96 -10.30
N GLY A 61 -16.62 5.84 -9.73
CA GLY A 61 -16.82 4.60 -10.47
C GLY A 61 -15.53 4.00 -11.02
N ARG A 62 -14.38 4.19 -10.33
CA ARG A 62 -13.09 3.60 -10.74
C ARG A 62 -12.85 2.20 -10.17
N GLY A 63 -13.55 1.86 -9.09
CA GLY A 63 -13.43 0.56 -8.44
C GLY A 63 -14.20 0.53 -7.12
N ARG A 64 -14.07 -0.59 -6.41
CA ARG A 64 -14.69 -0.80 -5.10
C ARG A 64 -13.84 -1.71 -4.23
N CYS A 65 -14.05 -1.64 -2.92
CA CYS A 65 -13.36 -2.48 -1.95
C CYS A 65 -14.06 -3.83 -1.82
N GLU A 66 -13.42 -4.91 -2.27
CA GLU A 66 -14.01 -6.26 -2.36
C GLU A 66 -13.20 -7.30 -1.58
N ALA A 67 -13.77 -8.48 -1.39
CA ALA A 67 -13.05 -9.61 -0.83
C ALA A 67 -11.95 -10.08 -1.80
N VAL A 68 -10.80 -10.46 -1.25
CA VAL A 68 -9.70 -11.02 -2.03
C VAL A 68 -10.03 -12.45 -2.44
N THR A 69 -9.79 -12.78 -3.71
CA THR A 69 -9.78 -14.16 -4.19
C THR A 69 -8.33 -14.65 -4.20
N ALA A 70 -8.01 -15.65 -3.38
CA ALA A 70 -6.72 -16.33 -3.37
C ALA A 70 -6.91 -17.80 -3.76
N ASP A 71 -5.89 -18.41 -4.36
CA ASP A 71 -5.91 -19.83 -4.68
C ASP A 71 -5.96 -20.66 -3.39
N SER A 72 -6.86 -21.64 -3.36
CA SER A 72 -7.06 -22.57 -2.23
C SER A 72 -6.83 -24.02 -2.63
N ARG A 73 -6.25 -24.28 -3.80
CA ARG A 73 -5.95 -25.63 -4.27
C ARG A 73 -4.72 -26.15 -3.54
N PRO A 74 -4.60 -27.48 -3.34
CA PRO A 74 -3.41 -28.04 -2.71
C PRO A 74 -2.17 -27.82 -3.58
N HIS A 75 -1.03 -27.58 -2.93
CA HIS A 75 0.28 -27.54 -3.58
C HIS A 75 1.03 -28.87 -3.43
N SER A 76 2.22 -28.95 -4.05
CA SER A 76 3.12 -30.10 -3.92
C SER A 76 3.42 -30.42 -2.45
N PRO A 77 3.58 -31.72 -2.09
CA PRO A 77 3.99 -32.13 -0.74
C PRO A 77 5.43 -31.68 -0.38
N GLN A 78 6.17 -31.08 -1.32
CA GLN A 78 7.52 -30.54 -1.09
C GLN A 78 7.55 -29.44 0.00
N TYR A 79 6.44 -28.74 0.22
CA TYR A 79 6.31 -27.76 1.30
C TYR A 79 5.44 -28.34 2.42
N PRO A 80 6.04 -28.83 3.54
CA PRO A 80 5.31 -29.49 4.62
C PRO A 80 4.99 -28.56 5.80
N HIS A 81 4.91 -27.25 5.56
CA HIS A 81 4.89 -26.24 6.62
C HIS A 81 3.66 -25.35 6.61
N ASP A 82 2.52 -25.85 6.10
CA ASP A 82 1.25 -25.12 6.08
C ASP A 82 0.91 -24.49 7.44
N GLY A 83 0.53 -23.22 7.41
CA GLY A 83 0.22 -22.39 8.58
C GLY A 83 1.42 -21.68 9.18
N ARG A 84 2.61 -21.72 8.57
CA ARG A 84 3.84 -21.16 9.15
C ARG A 84 4.43 -19.99 8.38
N ASP A 85 4.04 -19.78 7.12
CA ASP A 85 4.59 -18.73 6.28
C ASP A 85 3.50 -17.76 5.81
N ASP A 86 3.75 -16.46 6.01
CA ASP A 86 2.80 -15.40 5.68
C ASP A 86 2.49 -15.29 4.18
N ARG A 87 3.29 -15.96 3.34
CA ARG A 87 3.13 -16.01 1.88
C ARG A 87 2.14 -17.08 1.43
N GLU A 88 1.76 -18.01 2.30
CA GLU A 88 0.72 -18.99 1.99
C GLU A 88 -0.60 -18.27 1.71
N VAL A 89 -1.29 -18.71 0.66
CA VAL A 89 -2.57 -18.13 0.21
C VAL A 89 -2.52 -16.59 0.18
N TRP A 90 -1.37 -16.04 -0.24
CA TRP A 90 -1.11 -14.61 -0.28
C TRP A 90 -2.24 -13.87 -1.01
N PRO A 91 -2.73 -12.72 -0.50
CA PRO A 91 -2.27 -11.95 0.66
C PRO A 91 -3.08 -12.18 1.97
N LEU A 92 -3.84 -13.28 2.09
CA LEU A 92 -4.89 -13.43 3.12
C LEU A 92 -4.40 -13.41 4.57
N ARG A 93 -3.10 -13.57 4.82
CA ARG A 93 -2.50 -13.41 6.16
C ARG A 93 -2.46 -11.95 6.63
N PHE A 94 -2.52 -10.99 5.70
CA PHE A 94 -2.51 -9.56 5.99
C PHE A 94 -3.85 -8.89 5.71
N PHE A 95 -4.39 -9.09 4.51
CA PHE A 95 -5.61 -8.42 4.06
C PHE A 95 -6.53 -9.39 3.34
N ASN A 96 -7.79 -9.43 3.77
CA ASN A 96 -8.86 -10.19 3.12
C ASN A 96 -9.78 -9.31 2.27
N ARG A 97 -9.56 -7.98 2.28
CA ARG A 97 -10.23 -7.03 1.38
C ARG A 97 -9.25 -6.08 0.69
N THR A 98 -9.41 -5.92 -0.62
CA THR A 98 -8.59 -5.02 -1.46
C THR A 98 -9.43 -4.29 -2.50
N CYS A 99 -8.85 -3.27 -3.12
CA CYS A 99 -9.49 -2.62 -4.26
C CYS A 99 -9.55 -3.53 -5.48
N HIS A 100 -10.75 -3.69 -6.03
CA HIS A 100 -10.99 -4.24 -7.36
C HIS A 100 -11.42 -3.09 -8.27
N CYS A 101 -10.60 -2.80 -9.28
CA CYS A 101 -10.90 -1.75 -10.26
C CYS A 101 -11.94 -2.24 -11.27
N ASN A 102 -12.67 -1.30 -11.88
CA ASN A 102 -13.65 -1.60 -12.93
C ASN A 102 -12.99 -1.90 -14.28
#